data_AF-A0A7S2LCZ7-F1
#
_entry.id   AF-A0A7S2LCZ7-F1
#
_cell.length_a   1.000
_cell.length_b   1.000
_cell.length_c   1.000
_cell.angle_alpha   90.00
_cell.angle_beta   90.00
_cell.angle_gamma   90.00
#
_symmetry.space_group_name_H-M   'P 1'
#
loop_
_entity.id
_entity.type
_entity.pdbx_description
1 polymer ?
#
loop_
_entity_poly.entity_id
_entity_poly.type
_entity_poly.pdbx_seq_one_letter_code
_entity_poly.pdbx_strand_id
1 'polypeptide(L)'
;MTDSTPLINDSRQKQGKLGHRVLCCCDSRKAVILINLFALVLIVAGLIAAAVNNTFDSDTSAIIGYVISILFYLIVMFSALQYHRCAVIVAIIWNLIVIVWTSVGLVMERETLFAKNQNQTDIIIYFTVFYVIHVFVIYAEWVYVSEVGKGIMSRETHSREKYSCCCNV
;
A
#
# COMPACT_ATOMS: atom_id res chain seq x y z
N MET A 1 26.92 -4.62 -56.63
CA MET A 1 25.45 -4.69 -56.44
C MET A 1 25.15 -4.19 -55.05
N THR A 2 24.67 -2.95 -54.96
CA THR A 2 24.20 -2.30 -53.74
C THR A 2 22.77 -2.75 -53.48
N ASP A 3 22.59 -3.69 -52.55
CA ASP A 3 21.26 -3.98 -52.04
C ASP A 3 20.88 -2.87 -51.05
N SER A 4 19.92 -2.06 -51.50
CA SER A 4 19.48 -0.82 -50.88
C SER A 4 18.09 -1.05 -50.33
N THR A 5 17.97 -1.96 -49.37
CA THR A 5 16.74 -2.12 -48.59
C THR A 5 16.89 -1.33 -47.29
N PRO A 6 16.04 -0.31 -47.03
CA PRO A 6 16.11 0.43 -45.78
C PRO A 6 15.57 -0.51 -44.70
N LEU A 7 16.48 -1.09 -43.90
CA LEU A 7 16.09 -1.67 -42.62
C LEU A 7 15.50 -0.52 -41.81
N ILE A 8 14.20 -0.64 -41.55
CA ILE A 8 13.42 0.24 -40.70
C ILE A 8 14.26 0.59 -39.47
N ASN A 9 14.44 1.90 -39.32
CA ASN A 9 15.16 2.57 -38.26
C ASN A 9 14.84 1.91 -36.90
N ASP A 10 15.77 1.09 -36.39
CA ASP A 10 15.66 0.46 -35.08
C ASP A 10 16.01 1.47 -33.96
N SER A 11 15.58 2.72 -34.14
CA SER A 11 15.61 3.80 -33.16
C SER A 11 14.50 3.64 -32.12
N ARG A 12 14.20 2.40 -31.72
CA ARG A 12 13.72 2.12 -30.36
C ARG A 12 14.86 1.43 -29.62
N GLN A 13 15.88 2.23 -29.30
CA GLN A 13 16.65 2.01 -28.08
C GLN A 13 15.65 1.60 -27.01
N LYS A 14 15.66 0.32 -26.59
CA LYS A 14 14.82 -0.18 -25.50
C LYS A 14 15.22 0.62 -24.27
N GLN A 15 14.57 1.77 -24.05
CA GLN A 15 14.81 2.62 -22.90
C GLN A 15 14.60 1.75 -21.66
N GLY A 16 15.68 1.52 -20.92
CA GLY A 16 15.67 0.67 -19.74
C GLY A 16 14.72 1.19 -18.67
N LYS A 17 14.34 0.30 -17.73
CA LYS A 17 13.44 0.62 -16.62
C LYS A 17 13.94 1.87 -15.88
N LEU A 18 13.07 2.88 -15.73
CA LEU A 18 13.36 4.06 -14.90
C LEU A 18 12.71 3.95 -13.52
N GLY A 19 11.65 3.13 -13.40
CA GLY A 19 10.94 2.89 -12.14
C GLY A 19 11.72 2.04 -11.15
N HIS A 20 11.52 2.31 -9.86
CA HIS A 20 12.02 1.51 -8.77
C HIS A 20 11.34 0.13 -8.76
N ARG A 21 12.01 -0.89 -8.23
CA ARG A 21 11.39 -2.20 -7.96
C ARG A 21 10.93 -2.20 -6.51
N VAL A 22 9.63 -2.32 -6.30
CA VAL A 22 9.06 -2.43 -4.95
C VAL A 22 8.90 -3.91 -4.64
N LEU A 23 9.76 -4.44 -3.75
CA LEU A 23 9.82 -5.87 -3.41
C LEU A 23 10.00 -6.76 -4.66
N CYS A 24 9.20 -7.82 -4.79
CA CYS A 24 9.16 -8.71 -5.96
C CYS A 24 8.29 -8.17 -7.11
N CYS A 25 7.59 -7.05 -6.92
CA CYS A 25 6.74 -6.50 -7.96
C CYS A 25 7.57 -5.69 -8.95
N CYS A 26 7.61 -6.14 -10.20
CA CYS A 26 8.26 -5.45 -11.33
C CYS A 26 7.67 -4.05 -11.59
N ASP A 27 6.53 -3.70 -10.99
CA ASP A 27 5.71 -2.51 -11.26
C ASP A 27 5.16 -1.93 -9.95
N SER A 28 5.41 -0.64 -9.68
CA SER A 28 4.96 0.08 -8.48
C SER A 28 3.43 0.17 -8.38
N ARG A 29 2.72 0.23 -9.51
CA ARG A 29 1.24 0.20 -9.56
C ARG A 29 0.69 -1.14 -9.10
N LYS A 30 1.30 -2.24 -9.53
CA LYS A 30 0.90 -3.57 -9.07
C LYS A 30 1.27 -3.77 -7.59
N ALA A 31 2.43 -3.27 -7.18
CA ALA A 31 2.88 -3.34 -5.80
C ALA A 31 1.89 -2.64 -4.86
N VAL A 32 1.53 -1.38 -5.17
CA VAL A 32 0.60 -0.62 -4.32
C VAL A 32 -0.77 -1.28 -4.26
N ILE A 33 -1.30 -1.80 -5.37
CA ILE A 33 -2.58 -2.53 -5.40
C ILE A 33 -2.52 -3.80 -4.54
N LEU A 34 -1.48 -4.63 -4.70
CA LEU A 34 -1.36 -5.90 -3.98
C LEU A 34 -1.19 -5.68 -2.47
N ILE A 35 -0.36 -4.71 -2.08
CA ILE A 35 -0.11 -4.40 -0.67
C ILE A 35 -1.36 -3.80 -0.03
N ASN A 36 -2.07 -2.90 -0.72
CA ASN A 36 -3.33 -2.36 -0.24
C ASN A 36 -4.44 -3.41 -0.18
N LEU A 37 -4.50 -4.35 -1.13
CA LEU A 37 -5.43 -5.47 -1.09
C LEU A 37 -5.16 -6.38 0.10
N PHE A 38 -3.89 -6.68 0.37
CA PHE A 38 -3.50 -7.47 1.54
C PHE A 38 -3.87 -6.76 2.86
N ALA A 39 -3.57 -5.46 2.97
CA ALA A 39 -3.97 -4.66 4.12
C ALA A 39 -5.50 -4.59 4.29
N LEU A 40 -6.25 -4.50 3.18
CA LEU A 40 -7.71 -4.54 3.19
C LEU A 40 -8.25 -5.88 3.72
N VAL A 41 -7.66 -7.01 3.35
CA VAL A 41 -8.08 -8.30 3.90
C VAL A 41 -7.85 -8.36 5.41
N LEU A 42 -6.70 -7.86 5.88
CA LEU A 42 -6.38 -7.84 7.31
C LEU A 42 -7.27 -6.88 8.11
N ILE A 43 -7.57 -5.70 7.58
CA ILE A 43 -8.43 -4.72 8.27
C ILE A 43 -9.87 -5.24 8.39
N VAL A 44 -10.37 -5.95 7.36
CA VAL A 44 -11.68 -6.60 7.37
C VAL A 44 -11.69 -7.78 8.34
N ALA A 45 -10.65 -8.62 8.35
CA ALA A 45 -10.53 -9.71 9.31
C ALA A 45 -10.48 -9.18 10.76
N GLY A 46 -9.75 -8.08 10.99
CA GLY A 46 -9.70 -7.40 12.29
C GLY A 46 -11.06 -6.86 12.73
N LEU A 47 -11.82 -6.23 11.81
CA LEU A 47 -13.18 -5.76 12.08
C LEU A 47 -14.12 -6.92 12.47
N ILE A 48 -14.08 -8.03 11.73
CA ILE A 48 -14.90 -9.23 12.02
C ILE A 48 -14.51 -9.81 13.38
N ALA A 49 -13.21 -9.96 13.66
CA ALA A 49 -12.74 -10.47 14.95
C ALA A 49 -13.18 -9.58 16.11
N ALA A 50 -13.10 -8.25 15.94
CA ALA A 50 -13.55 -7.32 16.96
C ALA A 50 -15.07 -7.37 17.18
N ALA A 51 -15.85 -7.60 16.12
CA ALA A 51 -17.31 -7.75 16.18
C ALA A 51 -17.72 -9.05 16.90
N VAL A 52 -17.09 -10.17 16.56
CA VAL A 52 -17.37 -11.48 17.17
C VAL A 52 -17.05 -11.48 18.67
N ASN A 53 -16.01 -10.76 19.09
CA ASN A 53 -15.61 -10.68 20.50
C ASN A 53 -16.36 -9.60 21.31
N ASN A 54 -17.38 -8.93 20.73
CA ASN A 54 -18.10 -7.80 21.34
C ASN A 54 -17.17 -6.72 21.89
N THR A 55 -16.05 -6.49 21.22
CA THR A 55 -15.02 -5.51 21.61
C THR A 55 -15.48 -4.06 21.38
N PHE A 56 -16.68 -3.87 20.82
CA PHE A 56 -17.24 -2.59 20.42
C PHE A 56 -18.27 -2.01 21.40
N ASP A 57 -18.51 -2.64 22.56
CA ASP A 57 -19.59 -2.26 23.47
C ASP A 57 -19.53 -0.79 23.99
N SER A 58 -18.42 -0.08 23.79
CA SER A 58 -18.32 1.37 24.06
C SER A 58 -17.58 2.21 23.01
N ASP A 59 -16.82 1.61 22.09
CA ASP A 59 -15.87 2.33 21.24
C ASP A 59 -16.35 2.51 19.79
N THR A 60 -17.35 3.37 19.63
CA THR A 60 -17.84 3.83 18.31
C THR A 60 -16.72 4.43 17.45
N SER A 61 -15.70 5.03 18.07
CA SER A 61 -14.53 5.60 17.40
C SER A 61 -13.70 4.54 16.65
N ALA A 62 -13.57 3.33 17.21
CA ALA A 62 -12.82 2.24 16.59
C ALA A 62 -13.51 1.76 15.30
N ILE A 63 -14.83 1.56 15.34
CA ILE A 63 -15.63 1.17 14.15
C ILE A 63 -15.48 2.20 13.04
N ILE A 64 -15.60 3.48 13.37
CA ILE A 64 -15.41 4.58 12.41
C ILE A 64 -14.01 4.50 11.78
N GLY A 65 -12.98 4.27 12.59
CA GLY A 65 -11.60 4.09 12.11
C GLY A 65 -11.47 2.94 11.12
N TYR A 66 -12.07 1.77 11.39
CA TYR A 66 -12.08 0.62 10.48
C TYR A 66 -12.77 0.96 9.15
N VAL A 67 -13.97 1.55 9.20
CA VAL A 67 -14.76 1.88 8.00
C VAL A 67 -14.03 2.89 7.12
N ILE A 68 -13.50 3.96 7.71
CA ILE A 68 -12.76 4.98 6.96
C ILE A 68 -11.48 4.39 6.36
N SER A 69 -10.76 3.54 7.09
CA SER A 69 -9.57 2.87 6.58
C SER A 69 -9.88 1.95 5.38
N ILE A 70 -10.98 1.20 5.44
CA ILE A 70 -11.47 0.39 4.31
C ILE A 70 -11.71 1.28 3.08
N LEU A 71 -12.37 2.42 3.25
CA LEU A 71 -12.62 3.36 2.16
C LEU A 71 -11.32 3.88 1.55
N PHE A 72 -10.33 4.24 2.37
CA PHE A 72 -9.03 4.70 1.87
C PHE A 72 -8.27 3.62 1.10
N TYR A 73 -8.26 2.37 1.56
CA TYR A 73 -7.65 1.27 0.80
C TYR A 73 -8.33 1.06 -0.57
N LEU A 74 -9.65 1.17 -0.63
CA LEU A 74 -10.40 1.12 -1.90
C LEU A 74 -10.06 2.31 -2.81
N ILE A 75 -9.97 3.53 -2.24
CA ILE A 75 -9.59 4.74 -2.96
C ILE A 75 -8.17 4.61 -3.53
N VAL A 76 -7.22 4.07 -2.78
CA VAL A 76 -5.83 3.87 -3.26
C VAL A 76 -5.81 2.89 -4.42
N MET A 77 -6.53 1.77 -4.33
CA MET A 77 -6.63 0.82 -5.44
C MET A 77 -7.26 1.46 -6.69
N PHE A 78 -8.32 2.24 -6.53
CA PHE A 78 -8.95 2.95 -7.66
C PHE A 78 -8.04 4.04 -8.24
N SER A 79 -7.35 4.79 -7.38
CA SER A 79 -6.39 5.84 -7.76
C SER A 79 -5.18 5.27 -8.47
N ALA A 80 -4.76 4.06 -8.12
CA ALA A 80 -3.75 3.29 -8.83
C ALA A 80 -4.19 2.89 -10.25
N LEU A 81 -5.50 2.73 -10.49
CA LEU A 81 -6.03 2.49 -11.83
C LEU A 81 -6.09 3.76 -12.68
N GLN A 82 -6.37 4.90 -12.05
CA GLN A 82 -6.56 6.19 -12.74
C GLN A 82 -5.33 7.09 -12.75
N TYR A 83 -4.20 6.69 -12.14
CA TYR A 83 -2.98 7.49 -12.03
C TYR A 83 -3.16 8.81 -11.23
N HIS A 84 -4.13 8.86 -10.31
CA HIS A 84 -4.38 10.04 -9.47
C HIS A 84 -3.48 10.05 -8.22
N ARG A 85 -2.42 10.86 -8.24
CA ARG A 85 -1.48 10.99 -7.11
C ARG A 85 -2.08 11.63 -5.85
N CYS A 86 -2.98 12.62 -6.00
CA CYS A 86 -3.49 13.38 -4.87
C CYS A 86 -4.29 12.50 -3.90
N ALA A 87 -5.11 11.59 -4.43
CA ALA A 87 -5.90 10.68 -3.62
C ALA A 87 -5.03 9.70 -2.80
N VAL A 88 -3.91 9.23 -3.37
CA VAL A 88 -2.95 8.39 -2.64
C VAL A 88 -2.23 9.17 -1.56
N ILE A 89 -1.90 10.45 -1.77
CA ILE A 89 -1.31 11.30 -0.72
C ILE A 89 -2.26 11.47 0.46
N VAL A 90 -3.56 11.67 0.21
CA VAL A 90 -4.55 11.75 1.29
C VAL A 90 -4.63 10.44 2.07
N ALA A 91 -4.55 9.29 1.39
CA ALA A 91 -4.51 7.99 2.04
C ALA A 91 -3.26 7.80 2.91
N ILE A 92 -2.08 8.26 2.46
CA ILE A 92 -0.85 8.25 3.27
C ILE A 92 -1.06 9.06 4.56
N ILE A 93 -1.66 10.24 4.46
CA ILE A 93 -1.96 11.09 5.63
C ILE A 93 -2.90 10.35 6.59
N TRP A 94 -3.94 9.69 6.06
CA TRP A 94 -4.85 8.88 6.87
C TRP A 94 -4.12 7.74 7.59
N ASN A 95 -3.25 7.00 6.91
CA ASN A 95 -2.44 5.93 7.50
C ASN A 95 -1.55 6.46 8.65
N LEU A 96 -0.97 7.66 8.50
CA LEU A 96 -0.21 8.30 9.59
C LEU A 96 -1.09 8.66 10.79
N ILE A 97 -2.30 9.19 10.55
CA ILE A 97 -3.27 9.48 11.62
C ILE A 97 -3.63 8.20 12.38
N VAL A 98 -3.88 7.10 11.67
CA VAL A 98 -4.20 5.79 12.28
C VAL A 98 -3.05 5.29 13.15
N ILE A 99 -1.80 5.35 12.67
CA ILE A 99 -0.62 4.97 13.47
C ILE A 99 -0.55 5.79 14.77
N VAL A 100 -0.71 7.12 14.68
CA VAL A 100 -0.64 8.00 15.85
C VAL A 100 -1.79 7.71 16.81
N TRP A 101 -3.02 7.56 16.30
CA TRP A 101 -4.21 7.27 17.10
C TRP A 101 -4.05 5.96 17.88
N THR A 102 -3.61 4.89 17.21
CA THR A 102 -3.34 3.59 17.83
C THR A 102 -2.20 3.65 18.85
N SER A 103 -1.16 4.45 18.59
CA SER A 103 -0.04 4.64 19.53
C SER A 103 -0.50 5.33 20.81
N VAL A 104 -1.32 6.38 20.70
CA VAL A 104 -1.87 7.11 21.85
C VAL A 104 -2.79 6.19 22.67
N GLY A 105 -3.68 5.44 22.02
CA GLY A 105 -4.54 4.48 22.68
C GLY A 105 -3.75 3.42 23.47
N LEU A 106 -2.70 2.85 22.88
CA LEU A 106 -1.83 1.90 23.56
C LEU A 106 -1.14 2.49 24.80
N VAL A 107 -0.69 3.74 24.73
CA VAL A 107 -0.04 4.41 25.87
C VAL A 107 -1.04 4.70 26.99
N MET A 108 -2.23 5.18 26.63
CA MET A 108 -3.28 5.52 27.61
C MET A 108 -3.86 4.29 28.31
N GLU A 109 -4.02 3.18 27.60
CA GLU A 109 -4.64 1.96 28.11
C GLU A 109 -3.62 0.88 28.47
N ARG A 110 -2.34 1.24 28.59
CA ARG A 110 -1.27 0.29 28.87
C ARG A 110 -1.60 -0.58 30.09
N GLU A 111 -1.87 0.03 31.23
CA GLU A 111 -2.03 -0.71 32.48
C GLU A 111 -3.23 -1.67 32.43
N THR A 112 -4.34 -1.25 31.81
CA THR A 112 -5.55 -2.07 31.67
C THR A 112 -5.33 -3.21 30.67
N LEU A 113 -4.67 -2.96 29.53
CA LEU A 113 -4.36 -3.97 28.51
C LEU A 113 -3.42 -5.05 29.05
N PHE A 114 -2.34 -4.66 29.74
CA PHE A 114 -1.35 -5.58 30.28
C PHE A 114 -1.83 -6.31 31.54
N ALA A 115 -2.82 -5.78 32.27
CA ALA A 115 -3.46 -6.46 33.40
C ALA A 115 -4.55 -7.45 32.96
N LYS A 116 -5.29 -7.13 31.87
CA LYS A 116 -6.39 -7.97 31.36
C LYS A 116 -5.90 -9.20 30.60
N ASN A 117 -4.78 -9.09 29.89
CA ASN A 117 -4.24 -10.18 29.09
C ASN A 117 -3.17 -10.95 29.87
N GLN A 118 -3.41 -12.25 30.11
CA GLN A 118 -2.43 -13.14 30.75
C GLN A 118 -1.14 -13.29 29.92
N ASN A 119 -1.24 -13.17 28.59
CA ASN A 119 -0.11 -13.26 27.67
C ASN A 119 0.27 -11.88 27.13
N GLN A 120 1.19 -11.20 27.81
CA GLN A 120 1.73 -9.91 27.38
C GLN A 120 2.38 -9.99 25.99
N THR A 121 2.90 -11.16 25.61
CA THR A 121 3.50 -11.44 24.31
C THR A 121 2.49 -11.24 23.16
N ASP A 122 1.23 -11.61 23.34
CA ASP A 122 0.22 -11.55 22.27
C ASP A 122 -0.09 -10.09 21.89
N ILE A 123 -0.17 -9.20 22.90
CA ILE A 123 -0.32 -7.76 22.69
C ILE A 123 0.86 -7.21 21.90
N ILE A 124 2.09 -7.54 22.31
CA ILE A 124 3.31 -7.04 21.66
C ILE A 124 3.36 -7.50 20.21
N ILE A 125 3.05 -8.77 19.93
CA ILE A 125 3.00 -9.31 18.57
C ILE A 125 1.96 -8.56 17.74
N TYR A 126 0.75 -8.36 18.27
CA TYR A 126 -0.33 -7.65 17.57
C TYR A 126 0.10 -6.24 17.12
N PHE A 127 0.60 -5.42 18.04
CA PHE A 127 1.04 -4.07 17.72
C PHE A 127 2.26 -4.05 16.79
N THR A 128 3.19 -4.99 16.96
CA THR A 128 4.37 -5.11 16.08
C THR A 128 3.95 -5.40 14.64
N VAL A 129 3.07 -6.40 14.44
CA VAL A 129 2.54 -6.75 13.12
C VAL A 129 1.77 -5.58 12.52
N PHE A 130 0.95 -4.89 13.32
CA PHE A 130 0.22 -3.69 12.91
C PHE A 130 1.15 -2.60 12.35
N TYR A 131 2.19 -2.21 13.09
CA TYR A 131 3.12 -1.16 12.65
C TYR A 131 3.89 -1.58 11.40
N VAL A 132 4.37 -2.81 11.35
CA VAL A 132 5.11 -3.34 10.20
C VAL A 132 4.27 -3.25 8.92
N ILE A 133 3.00 -3.69 8.98
CA ILE A 133 2.09 -3.63 7.82
C ILE A 133 1.90 -2.19 7.37
N HIS A 134 1.62 -1.25 8.28
CA HIS A 134 1.39 0.15 7.91
C HIS A 134 2.64 0.80 7.30
N VAL A 135 3.84 0.47 7.80
CA VAL A 135 5.10 0.94 7.21
C VAL A 135 5.25 0.42 5.77
N PHE A 136 4.93 -0.84 5.52
CA PHE A 136 4.95 -1.41 4.16
C PHE A 136 3.92 -0.75 3.23
N VAL A 137 2.71 -0.49 3.71
CA VAL A 137 1.66 0.22 2.97
C VAL A 137 2.14 1.62 2.59
N ILE A 138 2.58 2.42 3.56
CA ILE A 138 3.05 3.79 3.35
C ILE A 138 4.23 3.81 2.38
N TYR A 139 5.17 2.88 2.51
CA TYR A 139 6.30 2.76 1.60
C TYR A 139 5.85 2.50 0.15
N ALA A 140 4.93 1.56 -0.05
CA ALA A 140 4.41 1.24 -1.39
C ALA A 140 3.64 2.42 -2.01
N GLU A 141 2.80 3.08 -1.21
CA GLU A 141 2.06 4.28 -1.62
C GLU A 141 3.01 5.43 -1.98
N TRP A 142 4.04 5.66 -1.16
CA TRP A 142 5.03 6.71 -1.39
C TRP A 142 5.84 6.48 -2.66
N VAL A 143 6.31 5.25 -2.90
CA VAL A 143 7.04 4.92 -4.14
C VAL A 143 6.14 5.15 -5.35
N TYR A 144 4.88 4.67 -5.30
CA TYR A 144 3.92 4.92 -6.38
C TYR A 144 3.71 6.42 -6.64
N VAL A 145 3.47 7.23 -5.60
CA VAL A 145 3.32 8.68 -5.73
C VAL A 145 4.56 9.33 -6.34
N SER A 146 5.75 8.90 -5.92
CA SER A 146 7.01 9.43 -6.43
C SER A 146 7.24 9.11 -7.91
N GLU A 147 6.85 7.92 -8.37
CA GLU A 147 7.00 7.50 -9.76
C GLU A 147 5.98 8.15 -10.68
N VAL A 148 4.73 8.28 -10.23
CA VAL A 148 3.69 9.04 -10.95
C VAL A 148 4.07 10.51 -11.03
N GLY A 149 4.59 11.08 -9.92
CA GLY A 149 5.04 12.47 -9.86
C GLY A 149 6.19 12.80 -10.81
N LYS A 150 7.11 11.84 -11.03
CA LYS A 150 8.22 11.97 -11.97
C LYS A 150 7.85 11.66 -13.43
N GLY A 151 6.58 11.30 -13.71
CA GLY A 151 6.14 10.88 -15.03
C GLY A 151 6.70 9.52 -15.49
N ILE A 152 7.39 8.80 -14.60
CA ILE A 152 7.94 7.47 -14.87
C ILE A 152 6.78 6.49 -15.07
N MET A 153 5.70 6.68 -14.31
CA MET A 153 4.52 5.82 -14.31
C MET A 153 3.26 6.62 -14.70
N SER A 154 2.91 6.58 -15.97
CA SER A 154 1.70 7.19 -16.55
C SER A 154 1.04 6.23 -17.55
N ARG A 155 -0.17 6.56 -18.03
CA ARG A 155 -0.90 5.75 -19.00
C ARG A 155 -0.10 5.49 -20.29
N GLU A 156 0.74 6.44 -20.67
CA GLU A 156 1.57 6.39 -21.88
C GLU A 156 2.88 5.61 -21.65
N THR A 157 3.50 5.78 -20.49
CA THR A 157 4.79 5.16 -20.14
C THR A 157 4.67 3.76 -19.55
N HIS A 158 3.47 3.35 -19.10
CA HIS A 158 3.20 2.01 -18.54
C HIS A 158 3.56 0.86 -19.49
N SER A 159 3.43 1.06 -20.81
CA SER A 159 3.80 0.04 -21.80
C SER A 159 5.30 -0.27 -21.78
N ARG A 160 6.16 0.72 -21.50
CA ARG A 160 7.62 0.57 -21.39
C ARG A 160 8.03 -0.18 -20.12
N GLU A 161 7.36 0.11 -19.01
CA GLU A 161 7.65 -0.49 -17.70
C GLU A 161 7.21 -1.97 -17.63
N LYS A 162 6.20 -2.38 -18.41
CA LYS A 162 5.69 -3.77 -18.46
C LYS A 162 6.73 -4.79 -18.96
N TYR A 163 7.62 -4.38 -19.88
CA TYR A 163 8.57 -5.29 -20.55
C TYR A 163 9.98 -5.26 -19.98
N SER A 164 10.29 -4.38 -19.03
CA SER A 164 11.69 -4.06 -18.74
C SER A 164 12.39 -5.00 -17.75
N CYS A 165 11.70 -5.85 -16.99
CA CYS A 165 12.40 -6.69 -15.98
C CYS A 165 11.86 -8.11 -15.76
N CYS A 166 10.70 -8.47 -16.33
CA CYS A 166 10.07 -9.78 -16.10
C CYS A 166 9.93 -10.63 -17.39
N CYS A 167 10.45 -10.16 -18.54
CA CYS A 167 10.42 -10.87 -19.84
C CYS A 167 11.81 -10.97 -20.49
N ASN A 168 12.84 -11.27 -19.69
CA ASN A 168 14.12 -11.75 -20.20
C ASN A 168 14.41 -13.11 -19.55
N VAL A 169 13.59 -14.10 -19.94
CA VAL A 169 13.98 -15.51 -19.96
C VAL A 169 13.76 -15.96 -21.39
#